data_AF-A0A8T4MP16-F1
#
_entry.id   AF-A0A8T4MP16-F1
#
_cell.length_a   1.000
_cell.length_b   1.000
_cell.length_c   1.000
_cell.angle_alpha   90.00
_cell.angle_beta   90.00
_cell.angle_gamma   90.00
#
_symmetry.space_group_name_H-M   'P 1'
#
loop_
_entity.id
_entity.type
_entity.pdbx_description
1 polymer ?
#
loop_
_entity_poly.entity_id
_entity_poly.type
_entity_poly.pdbx_seq_one_letter_code
_entity_poly.pdbx_strand_id
1 'polypeptide(L)'
;MVNHFFYGYSIADLLNSWANMGVFAYLLPFLMIFALVYGILSRTQILGENKGVMATISLAFGLLALQFDYVSGFYASIFPYAGMGLAVLLVAIILMGLIAPEANWAPFVWFGIGVVIFLFVLLSSISDMFWLGGTAIGLVNAAPALLAVGLVLGIMALIIWGGGRGGGGGGGGGRRTP
;
A
#
# COMPACT_ATOMS: atom_id res chain seq x y z
N MET A 1 11.69 -55.94 -4.11
CA MET A 1 12.07 -55.12 -2.94
C MET A 1 11.36 -53.79 -3.10
N VAL A 2 10.42 -53.47 -2.21
CA VAL A 2 9.68 -52.20 -2.24
C VAL A 2 10.58 -51.15 -1.59
N ASN A 3 11.15 -50.25 -2.39
CA ASN A 3 11.84 -49.09 -1.86
C ASN A 3 10.79 -48.14 -1.29
N HIS A 4 10.60 -48.15 0.03
CA HIS A 4 9.94 -47.08 0.75
C HIS A 4 10.85 -45.85 0.73
N PHE A 5 10.80 -45.08 -0.36
CA PHE A 5 11.27 -43.71 -0.35
C PHE A 5 10.41 -42.95 0.66
N PHE A 6 10.96 -42.67 1.83
CA PHE A 6 10.44 -41.65 2.72
C PHE A 6 10.50 -40.31 1.96
N TYR A 7 9.42 -39.99 1.25
CA TYR A 7 9.12 -38.63 0.81
C TYR A 7 8.86 -37.81 2.06
N GLY A 8 9.91 -37.30 2.68
CA GLY A 8 9.78 -36.21 3.63
C GLY A 8 9.24 -35.02 2.86
N TYR A 9 7.95 -34.72 2.98
CA TYR A 9 7.39 -33.47 2.49
C TYR A 9 8.09 -32.33 3.22
N SER A 10 9.03 -31.66 2.57
CA SER A 10 9.64 -30.47 3.14
C SER A 10 8.61 -29.34 3.15
N ILE A 11 8.81 -28.35 4.02
CA ILE A 11 7.98 -27.13 3.98
C ILE A 11 8.08 -26.43 2.62
N ALA A 12 9.24 -26.52 1.95
CA ALA A 12 9.41 -26.00 0.61
C ALA A 12 8.51 -26.71 -0.41
N ASP A 13 8.40 -28.04 -0.34
CA ASP A 13 7.51 -28.81 -1.22
C ASP A 13 6.04 -28.45 -1.00
N LEU A 14 5.63 -28.25 0.25
CA LEU A 14 4.28 -27.81 0.59
C LEU A 14 4.00 -26.40 0.05
N LEU A 15 4.91 -25.45 0.30
CA LEU A 15 4.77 -24.06 -0.16
C LEU A 15 4.77 -23.98 -1.69
N ASN A 16 5.63 -24.74 -2.37
CA ASN A 16 5.65 -24.82 -3.83
C ASN A 16 4.35 -25.43 -4.37
N SER A 17 3.82 -26.48 -3.72
CA SER A 17 2.52 -27.06 -4.07
C SER A 17 1.39 -26.03 -3.94
N TRP A 18 1.35 -25.28 -2.84
CA TRP A 18 0.36 -24.22 -2.63
C TRP A 18 0.50 -23.07 -3.61
N ALA A 19 1.72 -22.66 -3.93
CA ALA A 19 2.00 -21.67 -4.96
C ALA A 19 1.49 -22.15 -6.33
N ASN A 20 1.77 -23.39 -6.72
CA ASN A 20 1.33 -23.98 -7.97
C ASN A 20 -0.20 -24.15 -8.05
N MET A 21 -0.86 -24.45 -6.92
CA MET A 21 -2.32 -24.48 -6.82
C MET A 21 -2.96 -23.08 -6.78
N GLY A 22 -2.16 -22.01 -6.82
CA GLY A 22 -2.63 -20.63 -6.78
C GLY A 22 -3.12 -20.18 -5.40
N VAL A 23 -2.90 -20.95 -4.32
CA VAL A 23 -3.36 -20.62 -2.96
C VAL A 23 -2.88 -19.23 -2.57
N PHE A 24 -1.60 -18.89 -2.78
CA PHE A 24 -1.08 -17.56 -2.45
C PHE A 24 -1.61 -16.46 -3.35
N ALA A 25 -1.89 -16.77 -4.62
CA ALA A 25 -2.42 -15.80 -5.58
C ALA A 25 -3.83 -15.31 -5.19
N TYR A 26 -4.62 -16.10 -4.45
CA TYR A 26 -5.96 -15.71 -4.00
C TYR A 26 -6.05 -15.46 -2.49
N LEU A 27 -5.40 -16.29 -1.66
CA LEU A 27 -5.46 -16.17 -0.21
C LEU A 27 -4.81 -14.88 0.28
N LEU A 28 -3.66 -14.50 -0.29
CA LEU A 28 -2.96 -13.28 0.15
C LEU A 28 -3.76 -12.01 -0.17
N PRO A 29 -4.28 -11.80 -1.40
CA PRO A 29 -5.17 -10.67 -1.69
C PRO A 29 -6.40 -10.63 -0.79
N PHE A 30 -7.05 -11.80 -0.58
CA PHE A 30 -8.21 -11.90 0.31
C PHE A 30 -7.90 -11.42 1.72
N LEU A 31 -6.83 -11.93 2.33
CA LEU A 31 -6.44 -11.56 3.69
C LEU A 31 -6.11 -10.07 3.80
N MET A 32 -5.47 -9.50 2.77
CA MET A 32 -5.12 -8.08 2.74
C MET A 32 -6.35 -7.18 2.67
N ILE A 33 -7.31 -7.51 1.79
CA ILE A 33 -8.56 -6.74 1.67
C ILE A 33 -9.40 -6.91 2.92
N PHE A 34 -9.52 -8.14 3.43
CA PHE A 34 -10.20 -8.41 4.70
C PHE A 34 -9.62 -7.56 5.84
N ALA A 35 -8.29 -7.61 6.02
CA ALA A 35 -7.62 -6.88 7.09
C ALA A 35 -7.76 -5.36 6.94
N LEU A 36 -7.66 -4.84 5.71
CA LEU A 36 -7.79 -3.41 5.43
C LEU A 36 -9.22 -2.93 5.69
N VAL A 37 -10.24 -3.62 5.17
CA VAL A 37 -11.64 -3.25 5.39
C VAL A 37 -12.00 -3.35 6.87
N TYR A 38 -11.59 -4.43 7.55
CA TYR A 38 -11.82 -4.60 8.98
C TYR A 38 -11.12 -3.53 9.82
N GLY A 39 -9.87 -3.23 9.48
CA GLY A 39 -9.08 -2.18 10.12
C GLY A 39 -9.73 -0.80 9.97
N ILE A 40 -10.22 -0.46 8.78
CA ILE A 40 -10.93 0.80 8.53
C ILE A 40 -12.24 0.84 9.32
N LEU A 41 -13.07 -0.20 9.27
CA LEU A 41 -14.36 -0.23 9.98
C LEU A 41 -14.17 -0.13 11.50
N SER A 42 -13.16 -0.81 12.05
CA SER A 42 -12.85 -0.76 13.48
C SER A 42 -12.26 0.58 13.93
N ARG A 43 -11.45 1.24 13.09
CA ARG A 43 -10.88 2.56 13.39
C ARG A 43 -11.87 3.71 13.24
N THR A 44 -12.77 3.62 12.27
CA THR A 44 -13.76 4.68 11.98
C THR A 44 -14.98 4.59 12.89
N GLN A 45 -15.23 3.43 13.51
CA GLN A 45 -16.41 3.16 14.35
C GLN A 45 -17.74 3.47 13.65
N ILE A 46 -17.78 3.47 12.31
CA ILE A 46 -18.98 3.81 11.53
C ILE A 46 -20.15 2.86 11.77
N LEU A 47 -19.86 1.63 12.22
CA LEU A 47 -20.84 0.60 12.57
C LEU A 47 -20.95 0.37 14.10
N GLY A 48 -20.45 1.31 14.91
CA GLY A 48 -20.32 1.14 16.37
C GLY A 48 -19.26 0.10 16.74
N GLU A 49 -19.43 -0.59 17.87
CA GLU A 49 -18.47 -1.58 18.40
C GLU A 49 -18.81 -3.03 18.04
N ASN A 50 -19.61 -3.25 16.99
CA ASN A 50 -20.03 -4.60 16.61
C ASN A 50 -18.97 -5.34 15.77
N LYS A 51 -18.03 -5.98 16.46
CA LYS A 51 -16.94 -6.75 15.84
C LYS A 51 -17.41 -7.85 14.90
N GLY A 52 -18.55 -8.49 15.20
CA GLY A 52 -19.12 -9.55 14.36
C GLY A 52 -19.58 -9.01 13.00
N VAL A 53 -20.31 -7.90 13.00
CA VAL A 53 -20.75 -7.23 11.77
C VAL A 53 -19.55 -6.75 10.95
N MET A 54 -18.54 -6.15 11.59
CA MET A 54 -17.31 -5.73 10.91
C MET A 54 -16.60 -6.90 10.23
N ALA A 55 -16.48 -8.04 10.90
CA ALA A 55 -15.84 -9.24 10.35
C ALA A 55 -16.62 -9.78 9.15
N THR A 56 -17.94 -9.90 9.25
CA THR A 56 -18.80 -10.39 8.16
C THR A 56 -18.70 -9.49 6.93
N ILE A 57 -18.78 -8.18 7.11
CA ILE A 57 -18.67 -7.22 5.99
C ILE A 57 -17.28 -7.34 5.33
N SER A 58 -16.22 -7.35 6.12
CA SER A 58 -14.86 -7.45 5.61
C SER A 58 -14.61 -8.76 4.87
N LEU A 59 -15.20 -9.87 5.34
CA LEU A 59 -15.16 -11.16 4.69
C LEU A 59 -15.91 -11.14 3.36
N ALA A 60 -17.10 -10.54 3.33
CA ALA A 60 -17.85 -10.36 2.10
C ALA A 60 -17.05 -9.55 1.07
N PHE A 61 -16.46 -8.41 1.47
CA PHE A 61 -15.61 -7.61 0.57
C PHE A 61 -14.37 -8.39 0.09
N GLY A 62 -13.69 -9.09 1.00
CA GLY A 62 -12.53 -9.91 0.65
C GLY A 62 -12.88 -10.99 -0.38
N LEU A 63 -13.96 -11.74 -0.17
CA LEU A 63 -14.40 -12.79 -1.10
C LEU A 63 -14.91 -12.20 -2.43
N LEU A 64 -15.68 -11.12 -2.38
CA LEU A 64 -16.17 -10.45 -3.60
C LEU A 64 -15.03 -9.97 -4.47
N ALA A 65 -13.94 -9.47 -3.86
CA ALA A 65 -12.78 -8.99 -4.59
C ALA A 65 -12.03 -10.11 -5.32
N LEU A 66 -12.04 -11.34 -4.80
CA LEU A 66 -11.42 -12.50 -5.47
C LEU A 66 -12.12 -12.90 -6.76
N GLN A 67 -13.37 -12.48 -6.99
CA GLN A 67 -14.06 -12.76 -8.24
C GLN A 67 -13.44 -12.02 -9.44
N PHE A 68 -12.65 -10.99 -9.19
CA PHE A 68 -12.00 -10.20 -10.23
C PHE A 68 -10.52 -10.58 -10.30
N ASP A 69 -10.12 -11.29 -11.36
CA ASP A 69 -8.71 -11.72 -11.57
C ASP A 69 -7.72 -10.54 -11.54
N TYR A 70 -8.18 -9.34 -11.91
CA TYR A 70 -7.42 -8.10 -11.86
C TYR A 70 -6.94 -7.75 -10.44
N VAL A 71 -7.72 -8.06 -9.41
CA VAL A 71 -7.35 -7.79 -8.01
C VAL A 71 -6.15 -8.66 -7.62
N SER A 72 -6.23 -9.96 -7.89
CA SER A 72 -5.14 -10.89 -7.63
C SER A 72 -3.89 -10.54 -8.43
N GLY A 73 -4.04 -10.16 -9.71
CA GLY A 73 -2.94 -9.69 -10.55
C GLY A 73 -2.27 -8.42 -10.02
N PHE A 74 -3.06 -7.42 -9.61
CA PHE A 74 -2.54 -6.19 -9.02
C PHE A 74 -1.71 -6.48 -7.76
N TYR A 75 -2.21 -7.34 -6.87
CA TYR A 75 -1.49 -7.70 -5.65
C TYR A 75 -0.23 -8.51 -5.93
N ALA A 76 -0.26 -9.41 -6.92
CA ALA A 76 0.91 -10.15 -7.37
C ALA A 76 2.02 -9.24 -7.94
N SER A 77 1.67 -8.07 -8.50
CA SER A 77 2.63 -7.07 -8.96
C SER A 77 3.07 -6.09 -7.86
N ILE A 78 2.13 -5.52 -7.10
CA ILE A 78 2.44 -4.47 -6.12
C ILE A 78 3.26 -4.97 -4.93
N PHE A 79 3.05 -6.21 -4.48
CA PHE A 79 3.78 -6.73 -3.32
C PHE A 79 5.27 -6.93 -3.58
N PRO A 80 5.71 -7.54 -4.70
CA PRO A 80 7.12 -7.58 -5.06
C PRO A 80 7.77 -6.19 -5.08
N TYR A 81 7.15 -5.21 -5.73
CA TYR A 81 7.69 -3.85 -5.79
C TYR A 81 7.70 -3.17 -4.41
N ALA A 82 6.63 -3.29 -3.64
CA ALA A 82 6.56 -2.75 -2.29
C ALA A 82 7.62 -3.40 -1.37
N GLY A 83 7.84 -4.71 -1.47
CA GLY A 83 8.88 -5.42 -0.75
C GLY A 83 10.28 -4.91 -1.09
N MET A 84 10.57 -4.71 -2.39
CA MET A 84 11.82 -4.08 -2.83
C MET A 84 11.94 -2.65 -2.30
N GLY A 85 10.87 -1.86 -2.37
CA GLY A 85 10.83 -0.49 -1.85
C GLY A 85 11.09 -0.42 -0.34
N LEU A 86 10.51 -1.33 0.44
CA LEU A 86 10.74 -1.45 1.88
C LEU A 86 12.18 -1.89 2.19
N ALA A 87 12.75 -2.79 1.41
CA ALA A 87 14.16 -3.18 1.56
C ALA A 87 15.09 -1.98 1.30
N VAL A 88 14.81 -1.18 0.26
CA VAL A 88 15.54 0.06 -0.02
C VAL A 88 15.38 1.06 1.12
N LEU A 89 14.17 1.25 1.65
CA LEU A 89 13.90 2.13 2.77
C LEU A 89 14.68 1.69 4.02
N LEU A 90 14.73 0.38 4.30
CA LEU A 90 15.46 -0.17 5.44
C LEU A 90 16.97 0.10 5.31
N VAL A 91 17.55 -0.10 4.13
CA VAL A 91 18.95 0.27 3.85
C VAL A 91 19.16 1.77 4.03
N ALA A 92 18.24 2.60 3.52
CA ALA A 92 18.31 4.04 3.69
C ALA A 92 18.29 4.45 5.18
N ILE A 93 17.45 3.82 6.01
CA ILE A 93 17.37 4.05 7.47
C ILE A 93 18.69 3.74 8.15
N ILE A 94 19.33 2.63 7.80
CA ILE A 94 20.63 2.26 8.35
C ILE A 94 21.69 3.33 7.99
N LEU A 95 21.74 3.76 6.73
CA LEU A 95 22.73 4.74 6.26
C LEU A 95 22.50 6.14 6.86
N MET A 96 21.26 6.63 6.87
CA MET A 96 20.94 7.94 7.44
C MET A 96 21.08 7.97 8.96
N GLY A 97 20.69 6.90 9.64
CA GLY A 97 20.89 6.77 11.09
C GLY A 97 22.37 6.81 11.49
N LEU A 98 23.26 6.31 10.62
CA LEU A 98 24.71 6.37 10.83
C LEU A 98 25.30 7.76 10.55
N ILE A 99 24.83 8.44 9.49
CA ILE A 99 25.44 9.70 9.02
C ILE A 99 24.94 10.92 9.79
N ALA A 100 23.65 10.95 10.17
CA ALA A 100 23.03 12.16 10.68
C ALA A 100 21.84 11.87 11.61
N PRO A 101 22.07 11.41 12.86
CA PRO A 101 21.01 11.05 13.79
C PRO A 101 20.11 12.23 14.22
N GLU A 102 20.59 13.47 14.15
CA GLU A 102 19.86 14.66 14.65
C GLU A 102 19.76 15.82 13.64
N ALA A 103 19.91 15.53 12.34
CA ALA A 103 19.81 16.57 11.31
C ALA A 103 18.38 17.10 11.13
N ASN A 104 18.21 18.42 11.22
CA ASN A 104 16.95 19.12 10.97
C ASN A 104 16.42 18.98 9.53
N TRP A 105 17.28 18.65 8.57
CA TRP A 105 16.93 18.37 7.17
C TRP A 105 16.57 16.90 6.92
N ALA A 106 16.81 16.01 7.89
CA ALA A 106 16.52 14.58 7.77
C ALA A 106 15.04 14.30 7.47
N PRO A 107 14.04 14.96 8.12
CA PRO A 107 12.62 14.74 7.81
C PRO A 107 12.26 15.05 6.35
N PHE A 108 12.87 16.08 5.77
CA PHE A 108 12.64 16.44 4.37
C PHE A 108 13.21 15.40 3.40
N VAL A 109 14.40 14.88 3.71
CA VAL A 109 15.02 13.79 2.94
C VAL A 109 14.20 12.50 3.07
N TRP A 110 13.69 12.18 4.27
CA TRP A 110 12.80 11.04 4.49
C TRP A 110 11.52 11.13 3.67
N PHE A 111 10.91 12.32 3.63
CA PHE A 111 9.75 12.58 2.80
C PHE A 111 10.08 12.37 1.32
N GLY A 112 11.20 12.91 0.83
CA GLY A 112 11.65 12.71 -0.55
C GLY A 112 11.87 11.25 -0.91
N ILE A 113 12.57 10.49 -0.07
CA ILE A 113 12.80 9.05 -0.26
C ILE A 113 11.48 8.29 -0.28
N GLY A 114 10.59 8.57 0.67
CA GLY A 114 9.26 7.96 0.74
C GLY A 114 8.43 8.21 -0.52
N VAL A 115 8.42 9.45 -1.02
CA VAL A 115 7.73 9.81 -2.27
C VAL A 115 8.32 9.08 -3.47
N VAL A 116 9.64 9.02 -3.59
CA VAL A 116 10.30 8.32 -4.71
C VAL A 116 9.98 6.82 -4.69
N ILE A 117 10.08 6.18 -3.53
CA ILE A 117 9.74 4.76 -3.37
C ILE A 117 8.25 4.54 -3.69
N PHE A 118 7.37 5.37 -3.13
CA PHE A 118 5.94 5.29 -3.39
C PHE A 118 5.62 5.41 -4.89
N LEU A 119 6.18 6.41 -5.57
CA LEU A 119 6.01 6.59 -7.01
C LEU A 119 6.57 5.42 -7.80
N PHE A 120 7.75 4.92 -7.45
CA PHE A 120 8.36 3.75 -8.11
C PHE A 120 7.46 2.52 -7.99
N VAL A 121 6.99 2.20 -6.78
CA VAL A 121 6.11 1.04 -6.53
C VAL A 121 4.81 1.20 -7.29
N LEU A 122 4.18 2.37 -7.20
CA LEU A 122 2.89 2.65 -7.84
C LEU A 122 2.98 2.56 -9.36
N LEU A 123 3.97 3.23 -9.97
CA LEU A 123 4.14 3.25 -11.43
C LEU A 123 4.53 1.87 -11.97
N SER A 124 5.41 1.14 -11.29
CA SER A 124 5.83 -0.21 -11.70
C SER A 124 4.68 -1.23 -11.62
N SER A 125 3.85 -1.12 -10.57
CA SER A 125 2.69 -2.02 -10.41
C SER A 125 1.62 -1.76 -11.47
N ILE A 126 1.38 -0.48 -11.79
CA ILE A 126 0.43 -0.10 -12.85
C ILE A 126 0.99 -0.48 -14.22
N SER A 127 2.30 -0.32 -14.47
CA SER A 127 2.90 -0.63 -15.77
C SER A 127 2.82 -2.10 -16.14
N ASP A 128 3.01 -2.99 -15.16
CA ASP A 128 2.91 -4.44 -15.36
C ASP A 128 1.48 -4.86 -15.67
N MET A 129 0.52 -4.28 -14.95
CA MET A 129 -0.89 -4.61 -15.09
C MET A 129 -1.51 -4.14 -16.41
N PHE A 130 -1.05 -3.01 -16.95
CA PHE A 130 -1.58 -2.45 -18.20
C PHE A 130 -0.71 -2.76 -19.42
N TRP A 131 0.29 -3.64 -19.28
CA TRP A 131 1.34 -3.92 -20.28
C TRP A 131 1.69 -2.67 -21.10
N LEU A 132 2.34 -1.71 -20.44
CA LEU A 132 2.77 -0.42 -21.02
C LEU A 132 3.86 -0.53 -22.12
N GLY A 133 4.01 -1.71 -22.74
CA GLY A 133 5.07 -2.03 -23.70
C GLY A 133 4.99 -1.19 -24.97
N GLY A 134 5.58 0.01 -24.94
CA GLY A 134 6.02 0.82 -26.09
C GLY A 134 4.99 1.21 -27.15
N THR A 135 3.71 0.83 -27.00
CA THR A 135 2.66 1.06 -28.01
C THR A 135 1.68 2.13 -27.55
N ALA A 136 1.18 2.94 -28.50
CA ALA A 136 0.18 3.97 -28.24
C ALA A 136 -1.10 3.41 -27.58
N ILE A 137 -1.41 2.13 -27.78
CA ILE A 137 -2.54 1.42 -27.19
C ILE A 137 -2.35 1.23 -25.67
N GLY A 138 -1.13 0.93 -25.21
CA GLY A 138 -0.82 0.81 -23.78
C GLY A 138 -1.01 2.13 -23.02
N LEU A 139 -0.65 3.26 -23.62
CA LEU A 139 -0.79 4.59 -23.00
C LEU A 139 -2.27 5.02 -22.89
N VAL A 140 -3.09 4.70 -23.88
CA VAL A 140 -4.55 4.95 -23.83
C VAL A 140 -5.23 4.10 -22.76
N ASN A 141 -4.83 2.83 -22.62
CA ASN A 141 -5.36 1.94 -21.58
C ASN A 141 -4.93 2.35 -20.17
N ALA A 142 -3.72 2.91 -20.03
CA ALA A 142 -3.23 3.41 -18.75
C ALA A 142 -3.68 4.84 -18.42
N ALA A 143 -4.31 5.56 -19.35
CA ALA A 143 -4.72 6.96 -19.14
C ALA A 143 -5.63 7.16 -17.91
N PRO A 144 -6.65 6.31 -17.64
CA PRO A 144 -7.44 6.43 -16.41
C PRO A 144 -6.63 6.23 -15.13
N ALA A 145 -5.67 5.30 -15.14
CA ALA A 145 -4.79 5.04 -14.00
C ALA A 145 -3.82 6.22 -13.78
N LEU A 146 -3.21 6.75 -14.84
CA LEU A 146 -2.32 7.92 -14.78
C LEU A 146 -3.06 9.16 -14.29
N LEU A 147 -4.32 9.35 -14.69
CA LEU A 147 -5.18 10.42 -14.16
C LEU A 147 -5.49 10.22 -12.67
N ALA A 148 -5.78 8.99 -12.24
CA ALA A 148 -6.00 8.69 -10.82
C ALA A 148 -4.73 8.95 -9.98
N VAL A 149 -3.55 8.56 -10.48
CA VAL A 149 -2.26 8.89 -9.84
C VAL A 149 -2.06 10.40 -9.78
N GLY A 150 -2.28 11.11 -10.90
CA GLY A 150 -2.21 12.57 -10.94
C GLY A 150 -3.16 13.25 -9.96
N LEU A 151 -4.37 12.72 -9.79
CA LEU A 151 -5.36 13.20 -8.83
C LEU A 151 -4.90 12.97 -7.38
N VAL A 152 -4.37 11.78 -7.07
CA VAL A 152 -3.81 11.48 -5.73
C VAL A 152 -2.64 12.42 -5.42
N LEU A 153 -1.72 12.62 -6.38
CA LEU A 153 -0.60 13.56 -6.22
C LEU A 153 -1.09 15.00 -6.09
N GLY A 154 -2.13 15.39 -6.83
CA GLY A 154 -2.76 16.69 -6.72
C GLY A 154 -3.39 16.93 -5.36
N ILE A 155 -4.08 15.94 -4.81
CA ILE A 155 -4.66 15.98 -3.45
C ILE A 155 -3.54 16.06 -2.41
N MET A 156 -2.48 15.26 -2.54
CA MET A 156 -1.32 15.30 -1.64
C MET A 156 -0.65 16.68 -1.67
N ALA A 157 -0.43 17.25 -2.85
CA ALA A 157 0.12 18.60 -3.00
C ALA A 157 -0.79 19.67 -2.38
N LEU A 158 -2.11 19.54 -2.55
CA LEU A 158 -3.11 20.42 -1.92
C LEU A 158 -3.10 20.32 -0.39
N ILE A 159 -2.89 19.13 0.17
CA ILE A 159 -2.79 18.95 1.62
C ILE A 159 -1.50 19.59 2.15
N ILE A 160 -0.38 19.36 1.47
CA ILE A 160 0.95 19.86 1.87
C ILE A 160 1.01 21.39 1.77
N TRP A 161 0.42 22.00 0.73
CA TRP A 161 0.40 23.45 0.55
C TRP A 161 -0.81 24.15 1.16
N GLY A 162 -1.93 23.45 1.34
CA GLY A 162 -3.15 23.96 1.96
C GLY A 162 -3.07 24.03 3.49
N GLY A 163 -2.25 23.19 4.13
CA GLY A 163 -2.04 23.22 5.58
C GLY A 163 -1.19 24.40 6.08
N GLY A 164 -0.58 25.20 5.19
CA GLY A 164 0.34 26.29 5.53
C GLY A 164 -0.29 27.67 5.76
N ARG A 165 -1.61 27.82 5.65
CA ARG A 165 -2.28 29.13 5.81
C ARG A 165 -3.52 29.03 6.70
N GLY A 166 -3.33 29.13 8.02
CA GLY A 166 -4.46 29.39 8.92
C GLY A 166 -4.24 28.99 10.37
N GLY A 167 -3.37 29.69 11.09
CA GLY A 167 -3.25 29.49 12.53
C GLY A 167 -2.12 30.25 13.19
N GLY A 168 -2.24 31.57 13.31
CA GLY A 168 -1.28 32.37 14.08
C GLY A 168 -1.61 33.85 14.08
N GLY A 169 -2.31 34.30 15.12
CA GLY A 169 -2.59 35.73 15.30
C GLY A 169 -3.63 36.07 16.37
N GLY A 170 -3.69 35.31 17.47
CA GLY A 170 -4.36 35.76 18.69
C GLY A 170 -3.36 36.52 19.56
N GLY A 171 -3.63 37.79 19.87
CA GLY A 171 -2.91 38.51 20.91
C GLY A 171 -2.97 40.03 20.85
N GLY A 172 -3.87 40.61 21.66
CA GLY A 172 -3.57 41.86 22.37
C GLY A 172 -4.49 43.05 22.09
N GLY A 173 -5.20 43.51 23.14
CA GLY A 173 -5.39 44.95 23.33
C GLY A 173 -6.79 45.50 23.58
N GLY A 174 -7.35 45.22 24.75
CA GLY A 174 -7.79 46.28 25.68
C GLY A 174 -9.14 47.00 25.50
N ARG A 175 -9.94 46.96 26.58
CA ARG A 175 -10.68 48.04 27.30
C ARG A 175 -11.98 47.44 27.88
N ARG A 176 -12.10 47.26 29.21
CA ARG A 176 -12.60 48.25 30.22
C ARG A 176 -13.80 49.01 29.62
N THR A 177 -15.05 48.90 30.10
CA THR A 177 -15.62 48.96 31.47
C THR A 177 -17.15 48.69 31.36
N PRO A 178 -17.93 48.61 32.46
CA PRO A 178 -19.27 47.97 32.50
C PRO A 178 -20.37 48.66 31.69
#